data_AF-A0A7S7LGK3-F1
#
_entry.id   AF-A0A7S7LGK3-F1
#
_cell.length_a   1.000
_cell.length_b   1.000
_cell.length_c   1.000
_cell.angle_alpha   90.00
_cell.angle_beta   90.00
_cell.angle_gamma   90.00
#
_symmetry.space_group_name_H-M   'P 1'
#
loop_
_entity.id
_entity.type
_entity.pdbx_description
1 polymer ?
#
loop_
_entity_poly.entity_id
_entity_poly.type
_entity_poly.pdbx_seq_one_letter_code
_entity_poly.pdbx_strand_id
1 'polypeptide(L)'
;MGIVESVEDLTQEMELEMKDFDETMQDNVFPWFHIVQWSSEELPTNTVLKWNYKSIKEKVQSLTLNKQVFLTNCPVSRIQGFSLDEDDPDCIIPFAEWAAALLSQMDELNNIRYELVPSRMSESIFWQSYFNAIRNIIIKDVIISTENGNSLLSNSSFP
;
A
#
# COMPACT_ATOMS: atom_id res chain seq x y z
N MET A 1 16.31 1.88 -49.67
CA MET A 1 16.06 1.10 -48.45
C MET A 1 16.29 2.04 -47.28
N GLY A 2 15.31 2.29 -46.41
CA GLY A 2 15.50 3.20 -45.27
C GLY A 2 14.24 3.89 -44.73
N ILE A 3 13.08 3.23 -44.77
CA ILE A 3 11.83 3.78 -44.17
C ILE A 3 11.16 2.75 -43.23
N VAL A 4 11.54 1.47 -43.30
CA VAL A 4 10.89 0.39 -42.53
C VAL A 4 11.36 0.28 -41.09
N GLU A 5 12.60 0.67 -40.77
CA GLU A 5 13.15 0.56 -39.40
C GLU A 5 12.58 1.63 -38.43
N SER A 6 12.10 2.77 -38.93
CA SER A 6 11.63 3.87 -38.07
C SER A 6 10.21 3.68 -37.54
N VAL A 7 9.38 2.89 -38.24
CA VAL A 7 7.98 2.67 -37.83
C VAL A 7 7.91 1.58 -36.78
N GLU A 8 8.73 0.54 -36.91
CA GLU A 8 8.85 -0.57 -35.95
C GLU A 8 9.38 -0.09 -34.59
N ASP A 9 10.37 0.82 -34.59
CA ASP A 9 10.94 1.42 -33.39
C ASP A 9 9.91 2.31 -32.66
N LEU A 10 9.16 3.15 -33.39
CA LEU A 10 8.08 3.96 -32.83
C LEU A 10 6.91 3.12 -32.29
N THR A 11 6.57 2.01 -32.94
CA THR A 11 5.54 1.09 -32.43
C THR A 11 6.00 0.34 -31.20
N GLN A 12 7.28 -0.05 -31.11
CA GLN A 12 7.84 -0.68 -29.91
C GLN A 12 7.92 0.30 -28.74
N GLU A 13 8.33 1.53 -28.99
CA GLU A 13 8.43 2.58 -27.96
C GLU A 13 7.03 2.94 -27.42
N MET A 14 6.04 3.05 -28.31
CA MET A 14 4.64 3.28 -27.92
C MET A 14 4.02 2.06 -27.23
N GLU A 15 4.34 0.83 -27.63
CA GLU A 15 3.90 -0.38 -26.93
C GLU A 15 4.54 -0.51 -25.55
N LEU A 16 5.82 -0.14 -25.39
CA LEU A 16 6.51 -0.08 -24.09
C LEU A 16 5.90 0.99 -23.19
N GLU A 17 5.64 2.20 -23.69
CA GLU A 17 4.95 3.25 -22.94
C GLU A 17 3.53 2.85 -22.54
N MET A 18 2.78 2.20 -23.45
CA MET A 18 1.45 1.69 -23.15
C MET A 18 1.49 0.57 -22.10
N LYS A 19 2.52 -0.28 -22.12
CA LYS A 19 2.69 -1.36 -21.16
C LYS A 19 3.12 -0.85 -19.77
N ASP A 20 4.00 0.14 -19.72
CA ASP A 20 4.32 0.85 -18.48
C ASP A 20 3.09 1.61 -17.94
N PHE A 21 2.26 2.18 -18.82
CA PHE A 21 1.01 2.84 -18.43
C PHE A 21 -0.04 1.85 -17.90
N ASP A 22 -0.19 0.67 -18.52
CA ASP A 22 -1.10 -0.38 -18.05
C ASP A 22 -0.59 -1.04 -16.77
N GLU A 23 0.73 -1.17 -16.60
CA GLU A 23 1.35 -1.51 -15.32
C GLU A 23 1.15 -0.43 -14.25
N THR A 24 0.80 0.81 -14.59
CA THR A 24 0.36 1.85 -13.63
C THR A 24 -1.14 1.82 -13.31
N MET A 25 -1.97 1.03 -14.00
CA MET A 25 -3.38 0.77 -13.63
C MET A 25 -3.49 -0.23 -12.45
N GLN A 26 -2.70 0.01 -11.41
CA GLN A 26 -2.51 -0.85 -10.23
C GLN A 26 -3.67 -0.76 -9.23
N ASP A 27 -4.68 0.06 -9.51
CA ASP A 27 -5.88 0.26 -8.70
C ASP A 27 -6.83 -0.95 -8.72
N ASN A 28 -6.63 -1.89 -9.64
CA ASN A 28 -7.55 -3.03 -9.84
C ASN A 28 -7.31 -4.21 -8.88
N VAL A 29 -6.22 -4.23 -8.12
CA VAL A 29 -5.94 -5.33 -7.19
C VAL A 29 -6.56 -5.01 -5.83
N PHE A 30 -7.74 -5.55 -5.59
CA PHE A 30 -8.38 -5.49 -4.28
C PHE A 30 -7.49 -6.17 -3.22
N PRO A 31 -7.29 -5.61 -2.01
CA PRO A 31 -7.92 -4.40 -1.45
C PRO A 31 -7.03 -3.13 -1.51
N TRP A 32 -5.93 -3.16 -2.27
CA TRP A 32 -4.83 -2.19 -2.13
C TRP A 32 -5.24 -0.74 -2.38
N PHE A 33 -6.02 -0.47 -3.42
CA PHE A 33 -6.56 0.88 -3.69
C PHE A 33 -7.34 1.43 -2.49
N HIS A 34 -8.22 0.61 -1.90
CA HIS A 34 -9.06 1.00 -0.77
C HIS A 34 -8.23 1.26 0.49
N ILE A 35 -7.21 0.44 0.73
CA ILE A 35 -6.26 0.64 1.83
C ILE A 35 -5.48 1.95 1.65
N VAL A 36 -5.05 2.27 0.43
CA VAL A 36 -4.35 3.53 0.12
C VAL A 36 -5.28 4.73 0.34
N GLN A 37 -6.53 4.65 -0.13
CA GLN A 37 -7.53 5.68 0.10
C GLN A 37 -7.78 5.91 1.59
N TRP A 38 -8.03 4.84 2.37
CA TRP A 38 -8.19 4.91 3.82
C TRP A 38 -6.95 5.48 4.52
N SER A 39 -5.75 5.12 4.04
CA SER A 39 -4.50 5.64 4.57
C SER A 39 -4.34 7.14 4.34
N SER A 40 -4.89 7.66 3.25
CA SER A 40 -4.82 9.07 2.87
C SER A 40 -5.74 9.99 3.65
N GLU A 41 -6.72 9.47 4.41
CA GLU A 41 -7.65 10.30 5.20
C GLU A 41 -6.96 11.17 6.26
N GLU A 42 -5.77 10.76 6.70
CA GLU A 42 -4.94 11.52 7.65
C GLU A 42 -3.99 12.52 6.97
N LEU A 43 -3.91 12.51 5.64
CA LEU A 43 -3.05 13.40 4.89
C LEU A 43 -3.73 14.75 4.63
N PRO A 44 -2.94 15.84 4.50
CA PRO A 44 -3.47 17.13 4.09
C PRO A 44 -4.23 17.07 2.75
N THR A 45 -5.28 17.87 2.60
CA THR A 45 -6.16 17.87 1.43
C THR A 45 -5.45 18.25 0.11
N ASN A 46 -4.27 18.87 0.19
CA ASN A 46 -3.45 19.22 -0.98
C ASN A 46 -2.38 18.16 -1.33
N THR A 47 -2.40 16.99 -0.70
CA THR A 47 -1.46 15.92 -1.00
C THR A 47 -1.87 15.22 -2.30
N VAL A 48 -0.99 15.27 -3.30
CA VAL A 48 -1.13 14.46 -4.52
C VAL A 48 -0.69 13.04 -4.20
N LEU A 49 -1.63 12.09 -4.25
CA LEU A 49 -1.35 10.69 -4.02
C LEU A 49 -0.68 10.09 -5.26
N LYS A 50 0.63 9.84 -5.17
CA LYS A 50 1.36 9.01 -6.10
C LYS A 50 1.91 7.82 -5.33
N TRP A 51 1.48 6.62 -5.69
CA TRP A 51 1.87 5.38 -5.01
C TRP A 51 2.35 4.34 -6.02
N ASN A 52 3.22 3.44 -5.57
CA ASN A 52 3.70 2.32 -6.38
C ASN A 52 3.31 1.01 -5.69
N TYR A 53 2.40 0.26 -6.30
CA TYR A 53 1.87 -0.98 -5.76
C TYR A 53 2.97 -1.99 -5.45
N LYS A 54 3.92 -2.19 -6.37
CA LYS A 54 5.00 -3.16 -6.19
C LYS A 54 5.86 -2.80 -4.98
N SER A 55 6.24 -1.53 -4.83
CA SER A 55 7.03 -1.07 -3.69
C SER A 55 6.26 -1.21 -2.36
N ILE A 56 4.99 -0.80 -2.33
CA ILE A 56 4.16 -0.93 -1.12
C ILE A 56 3.96 -2.41 -0.76
N LYS A 57 3.64 -3.25 -1.74
CA LYS A 57 3.46 -4.69 -1.55
C LYS A 57 4.72 -5.35 -0.99
N GLU A 58 5.88 -5.08 -1.57
CA GLU A 58 7.17 -5.61 -1.10
C GLU A 58 7.44 -5.18 0.35
N LYS A 59 7.20 -3.91 0.69
CA LYS A 59 7.33 -3.40 2.07
C LYS A 59 6.36 -4.09 3.02
N VAL A 60 5.10 -4.28 2.62
CA VAL A 60 4.07 -4.94 3.44
C VAL A 60 4.37 -6.43 3.62
N GLN A 61 4.85 -7.12 2.59
CA GLN A 61 5.30 -8.51 2.67
C GLN A 61 6.51 -8.66 3.62
N SER A 62 7.38 -7.66 3.69
CA SER A 62 8.50 -7.68 4.62
C SER A 62 8.06 -7.74 6.09
N LEU A 63 6.84 -7.29 6.43
CA LEU A 63 6.29 -7.35 7.79
C LEU A 63 6.01 -8.79 8.25
N THR A 64 5.80 -9.71 7.32
CA THR A 64 5.34 -11.10 7.58
C THR A 64 6.44 -12.13 7.43
N LEU A 65 7.71 -11.73 7.34
CA LEU A 65 8.84 -12.66 7.15
C LEU A 65 9.00 -13.67 8.30
N ASN A 66 8.80 -13.21 9.54
CA ASN A 66 8.79 -14.07 10.73
C ASN A 66 8.09 -13.36 11.88
N LYS A 67 7.80 -14.11 12.93
CA LYS A 67 7.13 -13.63 14.14
C LYS A 67 7.80 -12.42 14.79
N GLN A 68 9.13 -12.41 14.86
CA GLN A 68 9.86 -11.33 15.51
C GLN A 68 9.75 -10.02 14.71
N VAL A 69 9.88 -10.12 13.38
CA VAL A 69 9.70 -8.99 12.46
C VAL A 69 8.29 -8.43 12.57
N PHE A 70 7.27 -9.28 12.63
CA PHE A 70 5.88 -8.84 12.83
C PHE A 70 5.73 -8.08 14.15
N LEU A 71 6.15 -8.67 15.27
CA LEU A 71 5.99 -8.05 16.60
C LEU A 71 6.78 -6.73 16.75
N THR A 72 7.90 -6.59 16.04
CA THR A 72 8.71 -5.37 16.05
C THR A 72 8.12 -4.28 15.15
N ASN A 73 7.60 -4.62 13.97
CA ASN A 73 7.14 -3.63 12.98
C ASN A 73 5.62 -3.38 12.99
N CYS A 74 4.84 -4.27 13.62
CA CYS A 74 3.40 -4.16 13.82
C CYS A 74 3.10 -4.02 15.32
N PRO A 75 3.43 -2.87 15.95
CA PRO A 75 3.11 -2.65 17.35
C PRO A 75 1.60 -2.63 17.57
N VAL A 76 1.17 -3.00 18.77
CA VAL A 76 -0.24 -2.99 19.16
C VAL A 76 -0.81 -1.59 18.93
N SER A 77 -1.78 -1.50 18.04
CA SER A 77 -2.50 -0.26 17.73
C SER A 77 -4.00 -0.46 17.88
N ARG A 78 -4.72 0.65 18.02
CA ARG A 78 -6.18 0.68 18.00
C ARG A 78 -6.64 1.57 16.86
N ILE A 79 -7.35 0.98 15.92
CA ILE A 79 -8.00 1.71 14.82
C ILE A 79 -9.42 2.04 15.28
N GLN A 80 -9.82 3.31 15.20
CA GLN A 80 -11.20 3.71 15.54
C GLN A 80 -12.18 3.13 14.53
N GLY A 81 -13.33 2.63 15.00
CA GLY A 81 -14.34 2.01 14.13
C GLY A 81 -13.89 0.68 13.50
N PHE A 82 -12.82 0.06 14.02
CA PHE A 82 -12.38 -1.24 13.53
C PHE A 82 -13.34 -2.36 13.95
N SER A 83 -13.87 -3.07 12.97
CA SER A 83 -14.65 -4.29 13.16
C SER A 83 -14.25 -5.34 12.12
N LEU A 84 -14.27 -6.61 12.53
CA LEU A 84 -14.15 -7.76 11.63
C LEU A 84 -15.51 -8.45 11.44
N ASP A 85 -16.55 -7.91 12.06
CA ASP A 85 -17.91 -8.38 11.91
C ASP A 85 -18.56 -7.63 10.73
N GLU A 86 -18.96 -8.38 9.70
CA GLU A 86 -19.60 -7.82 8.50
C GLU A 86 -21.04 -7.36 8.79
N ASP A 87 -21.66 -7.87 9.86
CA ASP A 87 -23.01 -7.52 10.27
C ASP A 87 -23.04 -6.33 11.26
N ASP A 88 -21.88 -5.77 11.60
CA ASP A 88 -21.78 -4.62 12.49
C ASP A 88 -22.28 -3.34 11.80
N PRO A 89 -23.40 -2.74 12.24
CA PRO A 89 -24.02 -1.60 11.56
C PRO A 89 -23.18 -0.33 11.63
N ASP A 90 -22.20 -0.26 12.53
CA ASP A 90 -21.27 0.86 12.68
C ASP A 90 -19.97 0.64 11.88
N CYS A 91 -19.83 -0.50 11.20
CA CYS A 91 -18.68 -0.85 10.37
C CYS A 91 -18.75 -0.15 9.02
N ILE A 92 -18.09 1.01 8.91
CA ILE A 92 -18.01 1.79 7.67
C ILE A 92 -16.96 1.20 6.71
N ILE A 93 -15.92 0.58 7.25
CA ILE A 93 -14.76 0.09 6.49
C ILE A 93 -14.78 -1.45 6.49
N PRO A 94 -14.78 -2.11 5.32
CA PRO A 94 -14.87 -3.57 5.23
C PRO A 94 -13.53 -4.28 5.51
N PHE A 95 -13.02 -4.13 6.75
CA PHE A 95 -11.73 -4.70 7.14
C PHE A 95 -11.68 -6.24 7.04
N ALA A 96 -12.83 -6.92 7.24
CA ALA A 96 -12.92 -8.37 7.11
C ALA A 96 -12.62 -8.85 5.68
N GLU A 97 -13.23 -8.19 4.69
CA GLU A 97 -13.00 -8.49 3.27
C GLU A 97 -11.56 -8.18 2.86
N TRP A 98 -10.99 -7.08 3.36
CA TRP A 98 -9.60 -6.72 3.10
C TRP A 98 -8.65 -7.76 3.70
N ALA A 99 -8.92 -8.20 4.93
CA ALA A 99 -8.15 -9.25 5.59
C ALA A 99 -8.20 -10.56 4.79
N ALA A 100 -9.39 -10.98 4.34
CA ALA A 100 -9.56 -12.18 3.53
C ALA A 100 -8.78 -12.10 2.21
N ALA A 101 -8.85 -10.95 1.52
CA ALA A 101 -8.13 -10.74 0.27
C ALA A 101 -6.61 -10.74 0.48
N LEU A 102 -6.10 -10.10 1.54
CA LEU A 102 -4.67 -10.12 1.87
C LEU A 102 -4.17 -11.53 2.20
N LEU A 103 -4.96 -12.32 2.94
CA LEU A 103 -4.63 -13.73 3.23
C LEU A 103 -4.56 -14.57 1.95
N SER A 104 -5.45 -14.34 0.97
CA SER A 104 -5.41 -15.06 -0.31
C SER A 104 -4.22 -14.71 -1.20
N GLN A 105 -3.58 -13.57 -0.95
CA GLN A 105 -2.47 -13.05 -1.75
C GLN A 105 -1.09 -13.32 -1.14
N MET A 106 -1.01 -13.65 0.15
CA MET A 106 0.23 -13.77 0.90
C MET A 106 0.19 -14.95 1.88
N ASP A 107 0.78 -16.08 1.49
CA ASP A 107 0.82 -17.29 2.32
C ASP A 107 1.56 -17.05 3.64
N GLU A 108 2.60 -16.21 3.64
CA GLU A 108 3.37 -15.85 4.83
C GLU A 108 2.53 -15.13 5.87
N LEU A 109 1.59 -14.27 5.44
CA LEU A 109 0.67 -13.60 6.35
C LEU A 109 -0.22 -14.61 7.08
N ASN A 110 -0.72 -15.60 6.34
CA ASN A 110 -1.56 -16.65 6.91
C ASN A 110 -0.78 -17.49 7.93
N ASN A 111 0.46 -17.86 7.61
CA ASN A 111 1.34 -18.61 8.52
C ASN A 111 1.60 -17.82 9.82
N ILE A 112 1.96 -16.55 9.71
CA ILE A 112 2.21 -15.69 10.88
C ILE A 112 0.95 -15.48 11.72
N ARG A 113 -0.21 -15.32 11.08
CA ARG A 113 -1.49 -15.23 11.76
C ARG A 113 -1.77 -16.48 12.59
N TYR A 114 -1.64 -17.68 12.02
CA TYR A 114 -1.82 -18.93 12.76
C TYR A 114 -0.82 -19.12 13.92
N GLU A 115 0.41 -18.64 13.76
CA GLU A 115 1.40 -18.69 14.84
C GLU A 115 1.11 -17.72 15.99
N LEU A 116 0.53 -16.55 15.69
CA LEU A 116 0.31 -15.47 16.65
C LEU A 116 -1.10 -15.48 17.26
N VAL A 117 -2.09 -16.00 16.55
CA VAL A 117 -3.50 -15.99 16.97
C VAL A 117 -3.99 -17.43 17.22
N PRO A 118 -4.63 -17.71 18.37
CA PRO A 118 -4.84 -16.85 19.53
C PRO A 118 -3.66 -16.83 20.51
N SER A 119 -2.54 -17.47 20.17
CA SER A 119 -1.48 -17.82 21.14
C SER A 119 -0.80 -16.62 21.81
N ARG A 120 -0.67 -15.50 21.10
CA ARG A 120 0.02 -14.27 21.53
C ARG A 120 -0.89 -13.04 21.54
N MET A 121 -1.87 -13.00 20.65
CA MET A 121 -2.84 -11.90 20.55
C MET A 121 -4.17 -12.40 19.99
N SER A 122 -5.23 -11.62 20.17
CA SER A 122 -6.52 -11.89 19.53
C SER A 122 -6.48 -11.55 18.04
N GLU A 123 -7.40 -12.14 17.28
CA GLU A 123 -7.61 -11.86 15.85
C GLU A 123 -7.78 -10.35 15.60
N SER A 124 -8.58 -9.68 16.43
CA SER A 124 -8.81 -8.23 16.33
C SER A 124 -7.53 -7.42 16.56
N ILE A 125 -6.70 -7.78 17.55
CA ILE A 125 -5.44 -7.07 17.81
C ILE A 125 -4.44 -7.30 16.68
N PHE A 126 -4.38 -8.52 16.14
CA PHE A 126 -3.53 -8.86 15.00
C PHE A 126 -3.83 -7.97 13.80
N TRP A 127 -5.09 -7.92 13.38
CA TRP A 127 -5.50 -7.14 12.22
C TRP A 127 -5.36 -5.64 12.44
N GLN A 128 -5.71 -5.10 13.61
CA GLN A 128 -5.50 -3.68 13.90
C GLN A 128 -4.02 -3.30 13.83
N SER A 129 -3.14 -4.12 14.41
CA SER A 129 -1.70 -3.87 14.39
C SER A 129 -1.15 -3.94 12.96
N TYR A 130 -1.62 -4.90 12.18
CA TYR A 130 -1.21 -5.11 10.79
C TYR A 130 -1.69 -3.99 9.86
N PHE A 131 -2.99 -3.66 9.86
CA PHE A 131 -3.52 -2.55 9.06
C PHE A 131 -2.90 -1.21 9.42
N ASN A 132 -2.65 -0.96 10.71
CA ASN A 132 -1.96 0.24 11.14
C ASN A 132 -0.50 0.29 10.63
N ALA A 133 0.20 -0.84 10.59
CA ALA A 133 1.54 -0.90 10.01
C ALA A 133 1.52 -0.64 8.50
N ILE A 134 0.55 -1.21 7.76
CA ILE A 134 0.35 -0.94 6.33
C ILE A 134 0.08 0.55 6.11
N ARG A 135 -0.83 1.15 6.88
CA ARG A 135 -1.15 2.57 6.82
C ARG A 135 0.09 3.45 7.00
N ASN A 136 0.92 3.12 7.98
CA ASN A 136 2.18 3.83 8.22
C ASN A 136 3.18 3.68 7.06
N ILE A 137 3.23 2.52 6.41
CA ILE A 137 4.07 2.33 5.21
C ILE A 137 3.58 3.26 4.08
N ILE A 138 2.28 3.27 3.81
CA ILE A 138 1.69 4.08 2.74
C ILE A 138 1.89 5.58 3.01
N ILE A 139 1.58 6.04 4.21
CA ILE A 139 1.76 7.45 4.61
C ILE A 139 3.22 7.87 4.41
N LYS A 140 4.19 7.06 4.85
CA LYS A 140 5.61 7.36 4.66
C LYS A 140 6.01 7.38 3.18
N ASP A 141 5.54 6.43 2.39
CA ASP A 141 5.88 6.34 0.96
C ASP A 141 5.33 7.53 0.14
N VAL A 142 4.11 7.95 0.45
CA VAL A 142 3.47 9.12 -0.17
C VAL A 142 4.15 10.42 0.27
N ILE A 143 4.44 10.59 1.57
CA ILE A 143 5.10 11.82 2.07
C ILE A 143 6.49 12.00 1.45
N ILE A 144 7.28 10.93 1.33
CA ILE A 144 8.63 10.96 0.73
C ILE A 144 8.59 11.35 -0.76
N SER A 145 7.49 11.04 -1.45
CA SER A 145 7.29 11.47 -2.84
C SER A 145 7.02 12.98 -2.96
N THR A 146 6.39 13.61 -1.95
CA THR A 146 6.10 15.06 -1.91
C THR A 146 7.33 15.92 -1.60
N GLU A 147 8.25 15.47 -0.75
CA GLU A 147 9.43 16.28 -0.36
C GLU A 147 10.46 16.43 -1.49
N ASN A 148 10.58 15.44 -2.37
CA ASN A 148 11.42 15.52 -3.57
C ASN A 148 10.90 16.53 -4.63
N GLY A 149 9.65 17.02 -4.48
CA GLY A 149 9.08 18.07 -5.35
C GLY A 149 9.37 19.50 -4.89
N ASN A 150 9.84 19.71 -3.65
CA ASN A 150 9.99 21.05 -3.08
C ASN A 150 11.44 21.57 -3.01
N SER A 151 12.44 20.82 -3.50
CA SER A 151 13.84 21.29 -3.55
C SER A 151 14.16 22.30 -4.67
N LEU A 152 13.17 22.81 -5.41
CA LEU A 152 13.40 23.82 -6.46
C LEU A 152 13.02 25.26 -6.09
N LEU A 153 12.63 25.57 -4.84
CA LEU A 153 12.25 26.94 -4.44
C LEU A 153 13.11 27.56 -3.34
N SER A 154 14.40 27.24 -3.27
CA SER A 154 15.33 28.03 -2.47
C SER A 154 16.66 28.27 -3.20
N ASN A 155 16.58 28.90 -4.38
CA ASN A 155 17.69 29.64 -4.97
C ASN A 155 17.14 30.75 -5.87
N SER A 156 16.45 31.71 -5.26
CA SER A 156 16.35 33.05 -5.84
C SER A 156 17.05 34.01 -4.89
N SER A 157 18.37 34.13 -5.09
CA SER A 157 19.09 35.36 -4.77
C SER A 157 18.34 36.53 -5.39
N PHE A 158 18.07 37.56 -4.59
CA PHE A 158 17.88 38.92 -5.09
C PHE A 158 18.75 39.85 -4.22
N PRO A 159 19.18 41.00 -4.77
CA PRO A 159 20.49 41.63 -4.60
C PRO A 159 20.57 42.57 -3.40
#